data_AF-A0A9Q1G749-F1
#
_entry.id   AF-A0A9Q1G749-F1
#
_cell.length_a   1.000
_cell.length_b   1.000
_cell.length_c   1.000
_cell.angle_alpha   90.00
_cell.angle_beta   90.00
_cell.angle_gamma   90.00
#
_symmetry.space_group_name_H-M   'P 1'
#
loop_
_entity.id
_entity.type
_entity.pdbx_description
1 polymer ?
#
loop_
_entity_poly.entity_id
_entity_poly.type
_entity_poly.pdbx_seq_one_letter_code
_entity_poly.pdbx_strand_id
1 'polypeptide(L)'
;MDSGDEMPVSVWISHDKQKKLHGFLEHLFSQVESITSLLKGTVVSRAFEQTKCFSPGRGLQEFHQEMEPRVNCTKKLRLHVKQDPWNLPSSVQALTQTIAKFVEEVKTRLLLVLLQYTDSEIQLRRDMVFCQSLVAAVCAFSEHLLAVLNQTHGAGGECETDAQEAGRRWLEQIASAGLLFHFQSLLSPNLTDEQAMLEDTQVALIDLEKVTFYFRQFEGEPLVANMPISYQVEGTRQALKVCFHLESFYFDLLPLRLRNGGGFKIYPVLFTQALESMEGYYYRDNVSVEEFQAQINAASLEKVKQYYKRLRAFYLDKSNLPPSSAPKAALIDKLMRPLNALEELYRLMECFISSRRTAACQFTACGASGVGLLSVASELCSRLGACHIVMCNSGVHRCTLSVTLEQAILLARSHGLPPRCIMQATDVMRKQGARVQNSAKNLGVRDRTPSSVPRLYKLCQPPPPDGDP
;
A
#
# COMPACT_ATOMS: atom_id res chain seq x y z
N MET A 1 50.39 -70.97 -2.11
CA MET A 1 49.68 -71.00 -3.39
C MET A 1 48.26 -70.53 -3.07
N ASP A 2 48.04 -69.30 -2.64
CA ASP A 2 48.29 -68.00 -3.31
C ASP A 2 47.77 -68.00 -4.75
N SER A 3 46.47 -67.73 -4.86
CA SER A 3 45.74 -67.42 -6.07
C SER A 3 45.45 -65.93 -6.07
N GLY A 4 46.35 -65.16 -6.68
CA GLY A 4 46.16 -63.74 -6.91
C GLY A 4 45.09 -63.52 -7.98
N ASP A 5 43.92 -63.07 -7.56
CA ASP A 5 43.00 -62.32 -8.42
C ASP A 5 43.62 -60.94 -8.67
N GLU A 6 44.51 -60.85 -9.65
CA GLU A 6 44.95 -59.55 -10.17
C GLU A 6 43.81 -58.94 -11.00
N MET A 7 43.10 -57.99 -10.39
CA MET A 7 42.15 -57.13 -11.09
C MET A 7 42.83 -56.42 -12.28
N PRO A 8 42.14 -56.28 -13.42
CA PRO A 8 42.74 -55.74 -14.64
C PRO A 8 43.19 -54.28 -14.46
N VAL A 9 44.42 -54.00 -14.93
CA VAL A 9 45.13 -52.72 -14.89
C VAL A 9 44.40 -51.57 -15.63
N SER A 10 43.30 -51.86 -16.33
CA SER A 10 42.45 -50.89 -17.03
C SER A 10 41.48 -50.09 -16.14
N VAL A 11 41.42 -50.36 -14.83
CA VAL A 11 40.48 -49.69 -13.89
C VAL A 11 41.14 -48.53 -13.13
N TRP A 12 42.43 -48.29 -13.32
CA TRP A 12 43.16 -47.25 -12.59
C TRP A 12 42.95 -45.87 -13.21
N ILE A 13 42.37 -44.97 -12.41
CA ILE A 13 42.24 -43.55 -12.73
C ILE A 13 43.64 -43.00 -13.06
N SER A 14 43.82 -42.40 -14.25
CA SER A 14 45.10 -41.79 -14.65
C SER A 14 45.63 -40.83 -13.57
N HIS A 15 46.95 -40.75 -13.38
CA HIS A 15 47.59 -39.92 -12.36
C HIS A 15 47.14 -38.44 -12.39
N ASP A 16 46.86 -37.88 -13.57
CA ASP A 16 46.34 -36.51 -13.71
C ASP A 16 44.90 -36.35 -13.14
N LYS A 17 44.05 -37.36 -13.37
CA LYS A 17 42.69 -37.43 -12.79
C LYS A 17 42.71 -37.68 -11.28
N GLN A 18 43.66 -38.45 -10.75
CA GLN A 18 43.86 -38.61 -9.31
C GLN A 18 44.29 -37.31 -8.63
N LYS A 19 45.21 -36.54 -9.24
CA LYS A 19 45.59 -35.20 -8.75
C LYS A 19 44.41 -34.24 -8.71
N LYS A 20 43.57 -34.22 -9.76
CA LYS A 20 42.34 -33.41 -9.80
C LYS A 20 41.37 -33.84 -8.71
N LEU A 21 41.13 -35.15 -8.56
CA LEU A 21 40.24 -35.69 -7.52
C LEU A 21 40.72 -35.33 -6.11
N HIS A 22 42.03 -35.41 -5.86
CA HIS A 22 42.63 -34.99 -4.60
C HIS A 22 42.39 -33.50 -4.34
N GLY A 23 42.62 -32.63 -5.33
CA GLY A 23 42.32 -31.20 -5.23
C GLY A 23 40.84 -30.91 -4.92
N PHE A 24 39.92 -31.63 -5.56
CA PHE A 24 38.49 -31.52 -5.25
C PHE A 24 38.15 -31.94 -3.81
N LEU A 25 38.76 -33.02 -3.31
CA LEU A 25 38.52 -33.48 -1.95
C LEU A 25 39.08 -32.53 -0.90
N GLU A 26 40.25 -31.95 -1.11
CA GLU A 26 40.81 -30.95 -0.19
C GLU A 26 39.95 -29.68 -0.17
N HIS A 27 39.42 -29.24 -1.33
CA HIS A 27 38.45 -28.14 -1.37
C HIS A 27 37.15 -28.50 -0.63
N LEU A 28 36.61 -29.71 -0.84
CA LEU A 28 35.44 -30.20 -0.12
C LEU A 28 35.69 -30.21 1.40
N PHE A 29 36.83 -30.72 1.86
CA PHE A 29 37.15 -30.75 3.28
C PHE A 29 37.25 -29.35 3.88
N SER A 30 37.86 -28.40 3.17
CA SER A 30 37.90 -27.00 3.60
C SER A 30 36.51 -26.38 3.73
N GLN A 31 35.61 -26.64 2.77
CA GLN A 31 34.22 -26.15 2.85
C GLN A 31 33.46 -26.79 4.01
N VAL A 32 33.63 -28.11 4.21
CA VAL A 32 33.01 -28.84 5.33
C VAL A 32 33.51 -28.29 6.67
N GLU A 33 34.80 -28.01 6.81
CA GLU A 33 35.39 -27.42 8.01
C GLU A 33 34.86 -26.00 8.27
N SER A 34 34.73 -25.18 7.22
CA SER A 34 34.14 -23.84 7.33
C SER A 34 32.69 -23.89 7.81
N ILE A 35 31.86 -24.76 7.21
CA ILE A 35 30.46 -24.96 7.64
C ILE A 35 30.41 -25.49 9.07
N THR A 36 31.27 -26.44 9.42
CA THR A 36 31.33 -27.01 10.78
C THR A 36 31.72 -25.95 11.82
N SER A 37 32.64 -25.04 11.47
CA SER A 37 33.01 -23.90 12.31
C SER A 37 31.83 -22.95 12.53
N LEU A 38 31.07 -22.64 11.47
CA LEU A 38 29.85 -21.83 11.58
C LEU A 38 28.78 -22.50 12.46
N LEU A 39 28.58 -23.81 12.30
CA LEU A 39 27.62 -24.60 13.11
C LEU A 39 28.00 -24.66 14.60
N LYS A 40 29.30 -24.53 14.92
CA LYS A 40 29.81 -24.43 16.30
C LYS A 40 29.94 -22.99 16.80
N GLY A 41 29.55 -22.01 16.00
CA GLY A 41 29.72 -20.59 16.29
C GLY A 41 28.84 -20.10 17.45
N THR A 42 29.23 -18.96 18.03
CA THR A 42 28.53 -18.32 19.15
C THR A 42 27.07 -17.97 18.86
N VAL A 43 26.75 -17.64 17.60
CA VAL A 43 25.39 -17.36 17.12
C VAL A 43 24.50 -18.59 17.23
N VAL A 44 25.02 -19.76 16.86
CA VAL A 44 24.28 -21.04 16.95
C VAL A 44 24.07 -21.43 18.40
N SER A 45 25.10 -21.32 19.24
CA SER A 45 24.99 -21.57 20.68
C SER A 45 23.91 -20.72 21.33
N ARG A 46 23.87 -19.41 21.01
CA ARG A 46 22.82 -18.51 21.50
C ARG A 46 21.43 -18.91 20.99
N ALA A 47 21.31 -19.34 19.74
CA ALA A 47 20.03 -19.78 19.19
C ALA A 47 19.49 -21.05 19.85
N PHE A 48 20.36 -22.00 20.22
CA PHE A 48 19.97 -23.19 20.97
C PHE A 48 19.49 -22.87 22.38
N GLU A 49 20.15 -21.95 23.09
CA GLU A 49 19.71 -21.51 24.42
C GLU A 49 18.35 -20.82 24.36
N GLN A 50 18.16 -19.92 23.39
CA GLN A 50 16.92 -19.15 23.24
C GLN A 50 15.72 -19.99 22.80
N THR A 51 15.95 -21.06 22.03
CA THR A 51 14.87 -21.94 21.53
C THR A 51 14.67 -23.22 22.35
N LYS A 52 15.27 -23.29 23.55
CA LYS A 52 15.20 -24.46 24.43
C LYS A 52 13.77 -24.88 24.77
N CYS A 53 12.85 -23.93 24.90
CA CYS A 53 11.43 -24.18 25.13
C CYS A 53 10.72 -24.89 23.98
N PHE A 54 11.17 -24.71 22.73
CA PHE A 54 10.57 -25.35 21.54
C PHE A 54 11.09 -26.78 21.32
N SER A 55 12.17 -27.18 21.99
CA SER A 55 12.74 -28.53 21.88
C SER A 55 13.33 -29.02 23.21
N PRO A 56 12.48 -29.44 24.16
CA PRO A 56 12.92 -29.76 25.51
C PRO A 56 13.87 -30.97 25.65
N GLY A 57 14.28 -31.64 24.56
CA GLY A 57 15.22 -32.76 24.57
C GLY A 57 16.22 -32.80 23.40
N ARG A 58 16.50 -31.64 22.79
CA ARG A 58 17.57 -31.53 21.76
C ARG A 58 18.41 -30.27 21.98
N GLY A 59 19.37 -30.38 22.90
CA GLY A 59 20.27 -29.29 23.29
C GLY A 59 21.50 -29.15 22.39
N LEU A 60 22.24 -28.05 22.56
CA LEU A 60 23.48 -27.79 21.80
C LEU A 60 24.51 -28.93 21.93
N GLN A 61 24.60 -29.52 23.13
CA GLN A 61 25.52 -30.61 23.41
C GLN A 61 25.17 -31.89 22.63
N GLU A 62 23.89 -32.25 22.57
CA GLU A 62 23.41 -33.41 21.80
C GLU A 62 23.57 -33.18 20.30
N PHE A 63 23.33 -31.95 19.83
CA PHE A 63 23.57 -31.56 18.44
C PHE A 63 25.05 -31.73 18.05
N HIS A 64 25.98 -31.22 18.87
CA HIS A 64 27.41 -31.38 18.61
C HIS A 64 27.86 -32.85 18.67
N GLN A 65 27.36 -33.63 19.63
CA GLN A 65 27.66 -35.05 19.76
C GLN A 65 27.17 -35.87 18.55
N GLU A 66 26.03 -35.53 17.96
CA GLU A 66 25.53 -36.19 16.75
C GLU A 66 26.29 -35.74 15.49
N MET A 67 26.69 -34.47 15.42
CA MET A 67 27.32 -33.86 14.25
C MET A 67 28.78 -34.28 14.09
N GLU A 68 29.61 -34.20 15.14
CA GLU A 68 31.05 -34.43 15.05
C GLU A 68 31.46 -35.76 14.37
N PRO A 69 30.93 -36.93 14.77
CA PRO A 69 31.32 -38.20 14.16
C PRO A 69 30.79 -38.37 12.73
N ARG A 70 29.73 -37.65 12.35
CA ARG A 70 29.09 -37.76 11.04
C ARG A 70 29.68 -36.82 9.99
N VAL A 71 30.23 -35.69 10.42
CA VAL A 71 30.87 -34.71 9.53
C VAL A 71 32.37 -35.00 9.36
N ASN A 72 33.01 -35.66 10.33
CA ASN A 72 34.42 -36.08 10.27
C ASN A 72 34.62 -37.35 9.42
N CYS A 73 34.22 -37.29 8.15
CA CYS A 73 34.32 -38.39 7.18
C CYS A 73 35.64 -38.40 6.38
N THR A 74 36.58 -37.50 6.69
CA THR A 74 37.86 -37.30 5.98
C THR A 74 38.65 -38.58 5.85
N LYS A 75 38.70 -39.38 6.92
CA LYS A 75 39.38 -40.69 6.93
C LYS A 75 38.67 -41.72 6.02
N LYS A 76 37.34 -41.79 6.05
CA LYS A 76 36.54 -42.70 5.21
C LYS A 76 36.63 -42.35 3.72
N LEU A 77 36.52 -41.06 3.37
CA LEU A 77 36.60 -40.60 1.98
C LEU A 77 38.01 -40.82 1.40
N ARG A 78 39.08 -40.61 2.19
CA ARG A 78 40.45 -40.93 1.79
C ARG A 78 40.69 -42.44 1.63
N LEU A 79 39.99 -43.29 2.39
CA LEU A 79 40.00 -44.75 2.22
C LEU A 79 39.30 -45.19 0.94
N HIS A 80 38.12 -44.63 0.61
CA HIS A 80 37.40 -44.94 -0.63
C HIS A 80 38.24 -44.57 -1.87
N VAL A 81 38.97 -43.46 -1.86
CA VAL A 81 39.89 -43.11 -2.97
C VAL A 81 40.98 -44.17 -3.20
N LYS A 82 41.44 -44.85 -2.15
CA LYS A 82 42.53 -45.83 -2.21
C LYS A 82 42.05 -47.27 -2.46
N GLN A 83 40.88 -47.64 -1.95
CA GLN A 83 40.43 -49.03 -1.89
C GLN A 83 39.17 -49.29 -2.72
N ASP A 84 38.31 -48.28 -2.91
CA ASP A 84 37.03 -48.44 -3.61
C ASP A 84 36.49 -47.10 -4.16
N PRO A 85 37.03 -46.63 -5.30
CA PRO A 85 36.72 -45.30 -5.84
C PRO A 85 35.27 -45.20 -6.36
N TRP A 86 34.60 -46.33 -6.64
CA TRP A 86 33.22 -46.34 -7.15
C TRP A 86 32.20 -45.95 -6.07
N ASN A 87 32.53 -46.14 -4.79
CA ASN A 87 31.72 -45.72 -3.65
C ASN A 87 31.97 -44.27 -3.19
N LEU A 88 32.84 -43.53 -3.89
CA LEU A 88 33.14 -42.14 -3.56
C LEU A 88 31.94 -41.20 -3.80
N PRO A 89 31.21 -41.25 -4.93
CA PRO A 89 30.08 -40.35 -5.19
C PRO A 89 28.94 -40.52 -4.17
N SER A 90 28.59 -41.76 -3.84
CA SER A 90 27.55 -42.07 -2.84
C SER A 90 27.95 -41.57 -1.45
N SER A 91 29.23 -41.68 -1.09
CA SER A 91 29.75 -41.19 0.19
C SER A 91 29.78 -39.66 0.28
N VAL A 92 30.13 -38.98 -0.82
CA VAL A 92 30.06 -37.52 -0.89
C VAL A 92 28.60 -37.06 -0.82
N GLN A 93 27.68 -37.72 -1.52
CA GLN A 93 26.25 -37.41 -1.46
C GLN A 93 25.69 -37.58 -0.04
N ALA A 94 26.05 -38.66 0.65
CA ALA A 94 25.65 -38.90 2.04
C ALA A 94 26.19 -37.82 2.99
N LEU A 95 27.44 -37.38 2.81
CA LEU A 95 28.02 -36.27 3.56
C LEU A 95 27.27 -34.96 3.31
N THR A 96 26.97 -34.64 2.05
CA THR A 96 26.21 -33.43 1.67
C THR A 96 24.82 -33.44 2.30
N GLN A 97 24.09 -34.56 2.23
CA GLN A 97 22.76 -34.69 2.85
C GLN A 97 22.82 -34.55 4.36
N THR A 98 23.86 -35.11 5.00
CA THR A 98 24.06 -35.02 6.44
C THR A 98 24.32 -33.58 6.89
N ILE A 99 25.20 -32.86 6.19
CA ILE A 99 25.48 -31.45 6.47
C ILE A 99 24.22 -30.60 6.24
N ALA A 100 23.50 -30.83 5.15
CA ALA A 100 22.25 -30.12 4.85
C ALA A 100 21.22 -30.29 5.99
N LYS A 101 21.10 -31.49 6.56
CA LYS A 101 20.21 -31.74 7.71
C LYS A 101 20.56 -30.88 8.93
N PHE A 102 21.85 -30.79 9.28
CA PHE A 102 22.29 -29.97 10.41
C PHE A 102 22.15 -28.47 10.14
N VAL A 103 22.41 -28.03 8.90
CA VAL A 103 22.22 -26.63 8.49
C VAL A 103 20.74 -26.23 8.54
N GLU A 104 19.82 -27.07 8.04
CA GLU A 104 18.39 -26.78 8.09
C GLU A 104 17.85 -26.75 9.52
N GLU A 105 18.38 -27.58 10.42
CA GLU A 105 18.05 -27.48 11.83
C GLU A 105 18.49 -26.12 12.42
N VAL A 106 19.74 -25.72 12.23
CA VAL A 106 20.23 -24.42 12.74
C VAL A 106 19.45 -23.26 12.11
N LYS A 107 19.11 -23.34 10.83
CA LYS A 107 18.28 -22.34 10.14
C LYS A 107 16.87 -22.26 10.74
N THR A 108 16.26 -23.41 11.04
CA THR A 108 14.95 -23.46 11.73
C THR A 108 15.03 -22.82 13.12
N ARG A 109 16.12 -23.06 13.85
CA ARG A 109 16.36 -22.45 15.17
C ARG A 109 16.52 -20.95 15.08
N LEU A 110 17.34 -20.47 14.16
CA LEU A 110 17.52 -19.04 13.92
C LEU A 110 16.20 -18.38 13.52
N LEU A 111 15.39 -19.05 12.71
CA LEU A 111 14.04 -18.57 12.38
C LEU A 111 13.16 -18.46 13.63
N LEU A 112 13.15 -19.47 14.51
CA LEU A 112 12.39 -19.41 15.77
C LEU A 112 12.86 -18.29 16.69
N VAL A 113 14.17 -18.05 16.78
CA VAL A 113 14.71 -16.90 17.52
C VAL A 113 14.20 -15.59 16.92
N LEU A 114 14.30 -15.43 15.60
CA LEU A 114 13.82 -14.23 14.92
C LEU A 114 12.33 -14.02 15.17
N LEU A 115 11.53 -15.09 15.16
CA LEU A 115 10.10 -15.06 15.47
C LEU A 115 9.81 -14.69 16.94
N GLN A 116 10.68 -15.08 17.88
CA GLN A 116 10.55 -14.69 19.28
C GLN A 116 10.88 -13.21 19.52
N TYR A 117 11.76 -12.63 18.71
CA TYR A 117 12.11 -11.21 18.76
C TYR A 117 11.18 -10.31 17.95
N THR A 118 10.37 -10.89 17.06
CA THR A 118 9.28 -10.14 16.44
C THR A 118 8.13 -9.99 17.42
N ASP A 119 7.81 -8.75 17.76
CA ASP A 119 6.59 -8.43 18.49
C ASP A 119 5.38 -8.76 17.59
N SER A 120 4.86 -9.98 17.78
CA SER A 120 3.80 -10.53 16.94
C SER A 120 2.51 -9.73 17.05
N GLU A 121 2.27 -9.06 18.17
CA GLU A 121 1.08 -8.22 18.37
C GLU A 121 1.17 -6.93 17.58
N ILE A 122 2.31 -6.24 17.60
CA ILE A 122 2.53 -5.03 16.80
C ILE A 122 2.51 -5.37 15.31
N GLN A 123 3.11 -6.49 14.90
CA GLN A 123 3.07 -6.93 13.50
C GLN A 123 1.64 -7.21 13.04
N LEU A 124 0.88 -7.97 13.84
CA LEU A 124 -0.52 -8.26 13.55
C LEU A 124 -1.36 -6.98 13.47
N ARG A 125 -1.20 -6.04 14.40
CA ARG A 125 -1.86 -4.73 14.36
C ARG A 125 -1.54 -3.98 13.06
N ARG A 126 -0.26 -3.95 12.68
CA ARG A 126 0.19 -3.30 11.45
C ARG A 126 -0.33 -3.99 10.19
N ASP A 127 -0.52 -5.32 10.20
CA ASP A 127 -1.13 -6.08 9.12
C ASP A 127 -2.63 -5.81 9.01
N MET A 128 -3.33 -5.72 10.15
CA MET A 128 -4.76 -5.40 10.19
C MET A 128 -5.05 -4.02 9.60
N VAL A 129 -4.33 -2.98 10.05
CA VAL A 129 -4.56 -1.60 9.58
C VAL A 129 -4.15 -1.45 8.10
N PHE A 130 -3.06 -2.13 7.68
CA PHE A 130 -2.68 -2.19 6.28
C PHE A 130 -3.78 -2.83 5.42
N CYS A 131 -4.32 -3.98 5.85
CA CYS A 131 -5.40 -4.68 5.15
C CYS A 131 -6.66 -3.80 5.05
N GLN A 132 -7.07 -3.15 6.14
CA GLN A 132 -8.20 -2.21 6.16
C GLN A 132 -8.01 -1.07 5.14
N SER A 133 -6.82 -0.46 5.13
CA SER A 133 -6.48 0.64 4.21
C SER A 133 -6.43 0.17 2.75
N LEU A 134 -5.87 -1.02 2.51
CA LEU A 134 -5.80 -1.62 1.18
C LEU A 134 -7.19 -1.94 0.63
N VAL A 135 -8.06 -2.56 1.42
CA VAL A 135 -9.44 -2.88 1.01
C VAL A 135 -10.20 -1.61 0.67
N ALA A 136 -10.07 -0.56 1.50
CA ALA A 136 -10.68 0.74 1.19
C ALA A 136 -10.17 1.33 -0.14
N ALA A 137 -8.86 1.25 -0.39
CA ALA A 137 -8.25 1.71 -1.64
C ALA A 137 -8.71 0.91 -2.86
N VAL A 138 -8.76 -0.42 -2.76
CA VAL A 138 -9.23 -1.31 -3.83
C VAL A 138 -10.70 -1.02 -4.14
N CYS A 139 -11.57 -0.96 -3.13
CA CYS A 139 -12.99 -0.66 -3.33
C CYS A 139 -13.21 0.74 -3.94
N ALA A 140 -12.55 1.77 -3.42
CA ALA A 140 -12.69 3.13 -3.95
C ALA A 140 -12.21 3.24 -5.40
N PHE A 141 -11.13 2.53 -5.75
CA PHE A 141 -10.65 2.48 -7.12
C PHE A 141 -11.58 1.69 -8.04
N SER A 142 -12.11 0.54 -7.60
CA SER A 142 -13.04 -0.27 -8.41
C SER A 142 -14.27 0.52 -8.81
N GLU A 143 -14.90 1.22 -7.86
CA GLU A 143 -16.09 2.03 -8.14
C GLU A 143 -15.77 3.19 -9.08
N HIS A 144 -14.63 3.87 -8.88
CA HIS A 144 -14.21 4.96 -9.77
C HIS A 144 -13.88 4.43 -11.18
N LEU A 145 -13.18 3.29 -11.27
CA LEU A 145 -12.86 2.64 -12.53
C LEU A 145 -14.13 2.25 -13.29
N LEU A 146 -15.09 1.59 -12.65
CA LEU A 146 -16.35 1.23 -13.29
C LEU A 146 -17.13 2.45 -13.76
N ALA A 147 -17.18 3.52 -12.95
CA ALA A 147 -17.80 4.77 -13.35
C ALA A 147 -17.14 5.36 -14.60
N VAL A 148 -15.80 5.37 -14.66
CA VAL A 148 -15.05 5.85 -15.84
C VAL A 148 -15.28 4.96 -17.06
N LEU A 149 -15.22 3.64 -16.90
CA LEU A 149 -15.42 2.70 -18.01
C LEU A 149 -16.83 2.80 -18.59
N ASN A 150 -17.85 2.92 -17.73
CA ASN A 150 -19.24 3.14 -18.17
C ASN A 150 -19.42 4.47 -18.91
N GLN A 151 -18.74 5.54 -18.50
CA GLN A 151 -18.73 6.81 -19.24
C GLN A 151 -18.03 6.68 -20.59
N THR A 152 -16.98 5.86 -20.70
CA THR A 152 -16.27 5.66 -21.97
C THR A 152 -17.06 4.82 -22.99
N HIS A 153 -18.03 4.03 -22.53
CA HIS A 153 -18.80 3.09 -23.35
C HIS A 153 -19.89 3.74 -24.22
N GLY A 154 -20.37 4.96 -23.94
CA GLY A 154 -21.52 5.58 -24.63
C GLY A 154 -21.35 5.89 -26.14
N ALA A 155 -20.94 4.90 -26.93
CA ALA A 155 -20.51 4.95 -28.32
C ALA A 155 -21.66 4.87 -29.35
N GLY A 156 -22.88 5.25 -28.96
CA GLY A 156 -24.07 5.19 -29.81
C GLY A 156 -24.44 6.49 -30.53
N GLY A 157 -23.70 7.59 -30.32
CA GLY A 157 -23.99 8.89 -30.92
C GLY A 157 -22.78 9.49 -31.63
N GLU A 158 -23.01 10.14 -32.78
CA GLU A 158 -22.00 10.68 -33.72
C GLU A 158 -21.15 11.86 -33.18
N CYS A 159 -21.05 12.04 -31.86
CA CYS A 159 -20.22 13.07 -31.26
C CYS A 159 -19.60 12.52 -29.96
N GLU A 160 -18.27 12.37 -29.92
CA GLU A 160 -17.55 12.07 -28.68
C GLU A 160 -17.86 13.17 -27.66
N THR A 161 -18.52 12.80 -26.57
CA THR A 161 -18.82 13.76 -25.49
C THR A 161 -17.54 14.09 -24.73
N ASP A 162 -17.40 15.33 -24.25
CA ASP A 162 -16.23 15.75 -23.44
C ASP A 162 -15.98 14.82 -22.23
N ALA A 163 -17.03 14.17 -21.72
CA ALA A 163 -16.94 13.18 -20.63
C ALA A 163 -16.25 11.87 -21.04
N GLN A 164 -16.51 11.37 -22.25
CA GLN A 164 -15.86 10.17 -22.79
C GLN A 164 -14.35 10.42 -23.00
N GLU A 165 -14.01 11.58 -23.54
CA GLU A 165 -12.62 11.99 -23.73
C GLU A 165 -11.90 12.15 -22.37
N ALA A 166 -12.58 12.72 -21.37
CA ALA A 166 -12.06 12.82 -20.00
C ALA A 166 -11.79 11.45 -19.36
N GLY A 167 -12.70 10.48 -19.52
CA GLY A 167 -12.53 9.12 -19.00
C GLY A 167 -11.32 8.40 -19.62
N ARG A 168 -11.17 8.46 -20.96
CA ARG A 168 -10.00 7.90 -21.65
C ARG A 168 -8.70 8.56 -21.20
N ARG A 169 -8.68 9.90 -21.08
CA ARG A 169 -7.51 10.65 -20.57
C ARG A 169 -7.14 10.22 -19.16
N TRP A 170 -8.12 10.02 -18.28
CA TRP A 170 -7.85 9.57 -16.91
C TRP A 170 -7.24 8.17 -16.88
N LEU A 171 -7.72 7.24 -17.71
CA LEU A 171 -7.13 5.89 -17.83
C LEU A 171 -5.68 5.94 -18.33
N GLU A 172 -5.39 6.75 -19.34
CA GLU A 172 -4.03 6.95 -19.83
C GLU A 172 -3.12 7.61 -18.78
N GLN A 173 -3.67 8.58 -18.03
CA GLN A 173 -2.99 9.26 -16.95
C GLN A 173 -2.55 8.26 -15.88
N ILE A 174 -3.46 7.44 -15.35
CA ILE A 174 -3.12 6.49 -14.28
C ILE A 174 -2.16 5.41 -14.77
N ALA A 175 -2.26 5.00 -16.04
CA ALA A 175 -1.36 4.03 -16.64
C ALA A 175 0.09 4.53 -16.66
N SER A 176 0.29 5.84 -16.85
CA SER A 176 1.62 6.43 -16.96
C SER A 176 2.15 7.04 -15.66
N ALA A 177 1.40 7.94 -15.05
CA ALA A 177 1.80 8.69 -13.86
C ALA A 177 1.52 7.94 -12.55
N GLY A 178 0.71 6.88 -12.58
CA GLY A 178 0.17 6.19 -11.40
C GLY A 178 -1.08 6.88 -10.85
N LEU A 179 -1.60 6.37 -9.73
CA LEU A 179 -2.87 6.84 -9.15
C LEU A 179 -2.64 7.51 -7.79
N LEU A 180 -3.15 8.73 -7.62
CA LEU A 180 -3.18 9.42 -6.33
C LEU A 180 -4.41 8.96 -5.51
N PHE A 181 -4.21 8.61 -4.24
CA PHE A 181 -5.29 8.36 -3.29
C PHE A 181 -5.34 9.46 -2.25
N HIS A 182 -6.46 10.16 -2.18
CA HIS A 182 -6.72 11.19 -1.19
C HIS A 182 -7.45 10.58 0.01
N PHE A 183 -6.72 10.32 1.09
CA PHE A 183 -7.28 9.96 2.39
C PHE A 183 -7.57 11.24 3.18
N GLN A 184 -8.85 11.48 3.45
CA GLN A 184 -9.34 12.59 4.25
C GLN A 184 -9.75 12.09 5.62
N SER A 185 -9.01 12.47 6.66
CA SER A 185 -9.27 12.08 8.04
C SER A 185 -9.97 13.19 8.83
N LEU A 186 -11.06 12.80 9.48
CA LEU A 186 -11.85 13.63 10.40
C LEU A 186 -11.63 13.23 11.86
N LEU A 187 -10.54 12.50 12.11
CA LEU A 187 -10.09 12.08 13.44
C LEU A 187 -9.57 13.28 14.23
N SER A 188 -9.84 13.28 15.52
CA SER A 188 -9.43 14.28 16.49
C SER A 188 -8.27 13.71 17.31
N PRO A 189 -7.02 14.19 17.11
CA PRO A 189 -5.89 13.68 17.88
C PRO A 189 -5.94 14.09 19.36
N ASN A 190 -6.92 14.89 19.78
CA ASN A 190 -7.22 15.14 21.19
C ASN A 190 -7.71 13.87 21.91
N LEU A 191 -8.32 12.94 21.18
CA LEU A 191 -8.77 11.65 21.72
C LEU A 191 -7.66 10.62 21.50
N THR A 192 -7.21 9.97 22.57
CA THR A 192 -6.08 9.03 22.54
C THR A 192 -6.27 7.91 21.52
N ASP A 193 -7.50 7.40 21.40
CA ASP A 193 -7.82 6.31 20.48
C ASP A 193 -7.79 6.80 19.02
N GLU A 194 -8.31 8.00 18.76
CA GLU A 194 -8.30 8.59 17.40
C GLU A 194 -6.91 9.07 16.98
N GLN A 195 -6.07 9.50 17.93
CA GLN A 195 -4.65 9.75 17.69
C GLN A 195 -3.94 8.46 17.28
N ALA A 196 -4.12 7.38 18.04
CA ALA A 196 -3.52 6.09 17.72
C ALA A 196 -4.00 5.56 16.35
N MET A 197 -5.29 5.73 16.02
CA MET A 197 -5.82 5.42 14.68
C MET A 197 -5.11 6.23 13.58
N LEU A 198 -4.81 7.51 13.84
CA LEU A 198 -4.14 8.38 12.89
C LEU A 198 -2.68 7.98 12.66
N GLU A 199 -1.95 7.67 13.73
CA GLU A 199 -0.58 7.13 13.69
C GLU A 199 -0.52 5.79 12.96
N ASP A 200 -1.42 4.86 13.29
CA ASP A 200 -1.56 3.58 12.61
C ASP A 200 -1.84 3.77 11.10
N THR A 201 -2.72 4.71 10.76
CA THR A 201 -3.03 5.04 9.37
C THR A 201 -1.79 5.54 8.64
N GLN A 202 -0.99 6.43 9.22
CA GLN A 202 0.24 6.90 8.60
C GLN A 202 1.19 5.75 8.23
N VAL A 203 1.37 4.79 9.15
CA VAL A 203 2.21 3.62 8.91
C VAL A 203 1.62 2.73 7.80
N ALA A 204 0.30 2.53 7.80
CA ALA A 204 -0.38 1.76 6.78
C ALA A 204 -0.24 2.38 5.39
N LEU A 205 -0.32 3.72 5.27
CA LEU A 205 -0.17 4.41 3.99
C LEU A 205 1.26 4.33 3.43
N ILE A 206 2.28 4.29 4.29
CA ILE A 206 3.67 4.06 3.87
C ILE A 206 3.83 2.66 3.27
N ASP A 207 3.17 1.65 3.83
CA ASP A 207 3.17 0.31 3.24
C ASP A 207 2.30 0.23 1.98
N LEU A 208 1.22 1.00 1.92
CA LEU A 208 0.32 1.07 0.77
C LEU A 208 1.01 1.64 -0.49
N GLU A 209 2.00 2.51 -0.35
CA GLU A 209 2.86 2.99 -1.46
C GLU A 209 3.62 1.85 -2.19
N LYS A 210 3.79 0.71 -1.54
CA LYS A 210 4.49 -0.46 -2.11
C LYS A 210 3.56 -1.34 -2.94
N VAL A 211 2.27 -1.03 -2.97
CA VAL A 211 1.26 -1.79 -3.71
C VAL A 211 1.25 -1.33 -5.17
N THR A 212 1.09 -2.29 -6.08
CA THR A 212 0.94 -2.03 -7.51
C THR A 212 -0.33 -2.71 -8.03
N PHE A 213 -1.11 -1.97 -8.80
CA PHE A 213 -2.34 -2.46 -9.40
C PHE A 213 -2.09 -2.96 -10.82
N TYR A 214 -2.71 -4.10 -11.16
CA TYR A 214 -2.62 -4.76 -12.45
C TYR A 214 -4.01 -5.13 -12.95
N PHE A 215 -4.14 -5.26 -14.26
CA PHE A 215 -5.36 -5.73 -14.89
C PHE A 215 -5.14 -7.07 -15.58
N ARG A 216 -6.15 -7.93 -15.48
CA ARG A 216 -6.27 -9.17 -16.24
C ARG A 216 -7.70 -9.29 -16.75
N GLN A 217 -7.88 -10.05 -17.82
CA GLN A 217 -9.20 -10.46 -18.27
C GLN A 217 -9.63 -11.69 -17.46
N PHE A 218 -10.93 -11.89 -17.24
CA PHE A 218 -11.43 -13.13 -16.65
C PHE A 218 -11.00 -14.36 -17.46
N GLU A 219 -10.48 -15.36 -16.75
CA GLU A 219 -10.27 -16.72 -17.26
C GLU A 219 -11.39 -17.60 -16.70
N GLY A 220 -12.47 -17.80 -17.47
CA GLY A 220 -13.63 -18.62 -17.06
C GLY A 220 -14.83 -17.81 -16.55
N GLU A 221 -15.76 -18.49 -15.88
CA GLU A 221 -16.97 -17.86 -15.32
C GLU A 221 -16.66 -17.07 -14.03
N PRO A 222 -17.34 -15.94 -13.80
CA PRO A 222 -17.13 -15.15 -12.59
C PRO A 222 -17.54 -15.94 -11.34
N LEU A 223 -16.73 -15.85 -10.27
CA LEU A 223 -16.99 -16.51 -8.98
C LEU A 223 -18.33 -16.09 -8.33
N VAL A 224 -18.78 -14.88 -8.63
CA VAL A 224 -20.03 -14.29 -8.12
C VAL A 224 -20.79 -13.69 -9.29
N ALA A 225 -22.04 -14.10 -9.46
CA ALA A 225 -22.90 -13.56 -10.52
C ALA A 225 -23.05 -12.04 -10.40
N ASN A 226 -23.07 -11.35 -11.55
CA ASN A 226 -23.25 -9.90 -11.68
C ASN A 226 -22.15 -9.04 -11.04
N MET A 227 -20.96 -9.60 -10.78
CA MET A 227 -19.79 -8.83 -10.34
C MET A 227 -18.85 -8.58 -11.53
N PRO A 228 -18.77 -7.35 -12.05
CA PRO A 228 -17.97 -7.05 -13.25
C PRO A 228 -16.45 -7.09 -13.00
N ILE A 229 -16.04 -7.14 -11.72
CA ILE A 229 -14.64 -7.17 -11.28
C ILE A 229 -14.45 -8.24 -10.21
N SER A 230 -13.40 -9.05 -10.34
CA SER A 230 -12.88 -9.87 -9.24
C SER A 230 -11.43 -9.50 -8.91
N TYR A 231 -11.00 -9.86 -7.70
CA TYR A 231 -9.72 -9.41 -7.14
C TYR A 231 -8.84 -10.61 -6.80
N GLN A 232 -7.56 -10.51 -7.13
CA GLN A 232 -6.54 -11.44 -6.67
C GLN A 232 -5.38 -10.64 -6.07
N VAL A 233 -4.98 -10.99 -4.86
CA VAL A 233 -3.85 -10.36 -4.18
C VAL A 233 -2.69 -11.35 -4.12
N GLU A 234 -1.54 -10.94 -4.63
CA GLU A 234 -0.33 -11.75 -4.68
C GLU A 234 0.87 -10.97 -4.12
N GLY A 235 1.91 -11.68 -3.68
CA GLY A 235 3.18 -11.10 -3.28
C GLY A 235 3.38 -11.02 -1.77
N THR A 236 4.19 -10.05 -1.35
CA THR A 236 4.58 -9.86 0.06
C THR A 236 4.36 -8.41 0.48
N ARG A 237 4.49 -8.11 1.78
CA ARG A 237 4.34 -6.74 2.31
C ARG A 237 5.24 -5.70 1.63
N GLN A 238 6.41 -6.10 1.13
CA GLN A 238 7.35 -5.17 0.49
C GLN A 238 7.04 -4.94 -1.00
N ALA A 239 6.24 -5.81 -1.61
CA ALA A 239 5.88 -5.75 -3.03
C ALA A 239 4.57 -6.52 -3.25
N LEU A 240 3.45 -5.88 -2.89
CA LEU A 240 2.13 -6.48 -3.04
C LEU A 240 1.54 -6.11 -4.40
N LYS A 241 0.94 -7.09 -5.06
CA LYS A 241 0.26 -6.91 -6.35
C LYS A 241 -1.23 -7.16 -6.14
N VAL A 242 -2.05 -6.22 -6.59
CA VAL A 242 -3.50 -6.41 -6.67
C VAL A 242 -3.88 -6.50 -8.14
N CYS A 243 -4.37 -7.66 -8.55
CA CYS A 243 -4.83 -7.93 -9.90
C CYS A 243 -6.36 -7.82 -9.95
N PHE A 244 -6.84 -6.89 -10.79
CA PHE A 244 -8.25 -6.69 -11.09
C PHE A 244 -8.59 -7.50 -12.33
N HIS A 245 -9.42 -8.52 -12.17
CA HIS A 245 -9.94 -9.32 -13.28
C HIS A 245 -11.24 -8.71 -13.76
N LEU A 246 -11.25 -8.29 -15.02
CA LEU A 246 -12.38 -7.61 -15.65
C LEU A 246 -13.03 -8.50 -16.70
N GLU A 247 -14.33 -8.31 -16.93
CA GLU A 247 -15.02 -8.87 -18.09
C GLU A 247 -14.40 -8.35 -19.39
N SER A 248 -14.45 -9.16 -20.46
CA SER A 248 -13.86 -8.84 -21.76
C SER A 248 -14.22 -7.43 -22.21
N PHE A 249 -15.50 -7.09 -22.07
CA PHE A 249 -16.04 -5.79 -22.44
C PHE A 249 -15.33 -4.63 -21.74
N TYR A 250 -15.17 -4.69 -20.41
CA TYR A 250 -14.47 -3.66 -19.64
C TYR A 250 -12.96 -3.67 -19.89
N PHE A 251 -12.38 -4.85 -20.09
CA PHE A 251 -10.95 -5.02 -20.35
C PHE A 251 -10.53 -4.39 -21.69
N ASP A 252 -11.37 -4.48 -22.72
CA ASP A 252 -11.09 -3.92 -24.03
C ASP A 252 -11.09 -2.39 -24.07
N LEU A 253 -11.76 -1.74 -23.11
CA LEU A 253 -11.77 -0.28 -22.93
C LEU A 253 -10.47 0.26 -22.29
N LEU A 254 -9.62 -0.62 -21.73
CA LEU A 254 -8.38 -0.19 -21.08
C LEU A 254 -7.30 0.23 -22.11
N PRO A 255 -6.40 1.17 -21.74
CA PRO A 255 -5.22 1.49 -22.53
C PRO A 255 -4.33 0.28 -22.81
N LEU A 256 -3.68 0.25 -23.98
CA LEU A 256 -2.84 -0.87 -24.45
C LEU A 256 -1.77 -1.28 -23.42
N ARG A 257 -1.15 -0.32 -22.73
CA ARG A 257 -0.15 -0.58 -21.68
C ARG A 257 -0.72 -1.45 -20.55
N LEU A 258 -1.94 -1.20 -20.14
CA LEU A 258 -2.60 -1.94 -19.06
C LEU A 258 -3.07 -3.31 -19.53
N ARG A 259 -3.57 -3.39 -20.77
CA ARG A 259 -3.97 -4.67 -21.41
C ARG A 259 -2.80 -5.63 -21.58
N ASN A 260 -1.61 -5.11 -21.87
CA ASN A 260 -0.38 -5.90 -22.03
C ASN A 260 0.29 -6.29 -20.69
N GLY A 261 -0.45 -6.26 -19.57
CA GLY A 261 0.07 -6.63 -18.25
C GLY A 261 0.90 -5.54 -17.54
N GLY A 262 0.90 -4.31 -18.05
CA GLY A 262 1.53 -3.18 -17.38
C GLY A 262 0.75 -2.77 -16.14
N GLY A 263 1.40 -2.78 -14.98
CA GLY A 263 0.83 -2.25 -13.74
C GLY A 263 1.16 -0.77 -13.51
N PHE A 264 0.48 -0.17 -12.54
CA PHE A 264 0.75 1.19 -12.08
C PHE A 264 0.78 1.27 -10.56
N LYS A 265 1.59 2.19 -10.04
CA LYS A 265 1.76 2.41 -8.60
C LYS A 265 0.68 3.34 -8.06
N ILE A 266 0.44 3.22 -6.76
CA ILE A 266 -0.49 4.08 -6.03
C ILE A 266 0.27 5.02 -5.09
N TYR A 267 -0.25 6.23 -4.90
CA TYR A 267 0.34 7.29 -4.09
C TYR A 267 -0.70 7.79 -3.08
N PRO A 268 -0.78 7.19 -1.89
CA PRO A 268 -1.64 7.68 -0.83
C PRO A 268 -1.11 8.98 -0.21
N VAL A 269 -2.02 9.92 0.01
CA VAL A 269 -1.79 11.16 0.76
C VAL A 269 -2.87 11.29 1.82
N LEU A 270 -2.50 11.80 3.00
CA LEU A 270 -3.39 11.93 4.16
C LEU A 270 -3.53 13.39 4.55
N PHE A 271 -4.72 13.95 4.35
CA PHE A 271 -5.08 15.24 4.93
C PHE A 271 -6.02 15.03 6.12
N THR A 272 -5.65 15.58 7.27
CA THR A 272 -6.35 15.40 8.54
C THR A 272 -6.75 16.74 9.12
N GLN A 273 -8.00 16.81 9.60
CA GLN A 273 -8.51 17.93 10.35
C GLN A 273 -9.69 17.48 11.20
N ALA A 274 -9.61 17.76 12.50
CA ALA A 274 -10.74 17.52 13.39
C ALA A 274 -11.88 18.50 13.07
N LEU A 275 -13.12 18.00 13.05
CA LEU A 275 -14.32 18.83 12.81
C LEU A 275 -14.79 19.59 14.06
N GLU A 276 -14.25 19.29 15.23
CA GLU A 276 -14.61 19.92 16.50
C GLU A 276 -13.69 21.10 16.81
N SER A 277 -14.20 22.11 17.54
CA SER A 277 -13.35 23.17 18.09
C SER A 277 -12.40 22.54 19.11
N MET A 278 -11.10 22.74 18.93
CA MET A 278 -10.04 22.21 19.80
C MET A 278 -9.76 23.15 20.99
N GLU A 279 -10.77 23.87 21.46
CA GLU A 279 -10.64 24.77 22.60
C GLU A 279 -10.33 23.95 23.87
N GLY A 280 -9.11 24.09 24.40
CA GLY A 280 -8.79 23.72 25.79
C GLY A 280 -7.79 22.57 26.02
N TYR A 281 -7.19 21.97 25.00
CA TYR A 281 -6.27 20.82 25.17
C TYR A 281 -5.05 20.94 24.27
N TYR A 282 -3.93 21.43 24.80
CA TYR A 282 -2.88 21.98 23.93
C TYR A 282 -1.57 21.21 23.82
N TYR A 283 -1.27 20.22 24.67
CA TYR A 283 0.06 19.58 24.62
C TYR A 283 0.07 18.12 25.08
N ARG A 284 0.66 17.26 24.24
CA ARG A 284 1.15 15.91 24.58
C ARG A 284 2.57 15.81 24.03
N ASP A 285 3.53 15.37 24.84
CA ASP A 285 4.95 15.20 24.43
C ASP A 285 5.59 16.45 23.79
N ASN A 286 5.28 17.65 24.31
CA ASN A 286 5.77 18.96 23.85
C ASN A 286 5.33 19.39 22.43
N VAL A 287 4.50 18.60 21.75
CA VAL A 287 3.92 18.95 20.44
C VAL A 287 2.44 19.25 20.62
N SER A 288 1.97 20.34 20.02
CA SER A 288 0.53 20.66 20.01
C SER A 288 -0.21 19.75 19.04
N VAL A 289 -1.49 19.47 19.32
CA VAL A 289 -2.31 18.65 18.42
C VAL A 289 -2.44 19.30 17.04
N GLU A 290 -2.50 20.63 16.98
CA GLU A 290 -2.46 21.38 15.74
C GLU A 290 -1.15 21.17 14.97
N GLU A 291 -0.02 21.20 15.66
CA GLU A 291 1.29 20.98 15.03
C GLU A 291 1.44 19.55 14.52
N PHE A 292 0.95 18.56 15.28
CA PHE A 292 0.90 17.18 14.83
C PHE A 292 0.11 17.07 13.52
N GLN A 293 -1.14 17.56 13.45
CA GLN A 293 -1.93 17.55 12.22
C GLN A 293 -1.27 18.33 11.07
N ALA A 294 -0.67 19.48 11.36
CA ALA A 294 0.03 20.29 10.37
C ALA A 294 1.24 19.54 9.77
N GLN A 295 2.01 18.79 10.56
CA GLN A 295 3.11 17.96 10.07
C GLN A 295 2.62 16.87 9.11
N ILE A 296 1.52 16.18 9.44
CA ILE A 296 0.89 15.19 8.54
C ILE A 296 0.49 15.84 7.22
N ASN A 297 -0.22 16.96 7.30
CA ASN A 297 -0.73 17.67 6.14
C ASN A 297 0.40 18.23 5.27
N ALA A 298 1.47 18.76 5.86
CA ALA A 298 2.64 19.24 5.15
C ALA A 298 3.35 18.11 4.39
N ALA A 299 3.57 16.96 5.03
CA ALA A 299 4.18 15.81 4.38
C ALA A 299 3.33 15.30 3.20
N SER A 300 2.01 15.27 3.37
CA SER A 300 1.07 14.91 2.30
C SER A 300 1.07 15.93 1.16
N LEU A 301 1.12 17.23 1.45
CA LEU A 301 1.19 18.27 0.43
C LEU A 301 2.44 18.15 -0.45
N GLU A 302 3.60 17.83 0.14
CA GLU A 302 4.82 17.57 -0.62
C GLU A 302 4.70 16.35 -1.54
N LYS A 303 4.04 15.27 -1.10
CA LYS A 303 3.73 14.12 -1.96
C LYS A 303 2.80 14.51 -3.12
N VAL A 304 1.78 15.34 -2.87
CA VAL A 304 0.90 15.86 -3.93
C VAL A 304 1.69 16.68 -4.95
N LYS A 305 2.60 17.56 -4.51
CA LYS A 305 3.48 18.32 -5.40
C LYS A 305 4.38 17.41 -6.24
N GLN A 306 4.92 16.33 -5.66
CA GLN A 306 5.71 15.34 -6.39
C GLN A 306 4.89 14.60 -7.44
N TYR A 307 3.67 14.19 -7.10
CA TYR A 307 2.74 13.57 -8.07
C TYR A 307 2.39 14.54 -9.20
N TYR A 308 2.10 15.80 -8.89
CA TYR A 308 1.84 16.83 -9.90
C TYR A 308 3.02 17.02 -10.87
N LYS A 309 4.27 17.00 -10.38
CA LYS A 309 5.46 17.04 -11.26
C LYS A 309 5.47 15.88 -12.26
N ARG A 310 5.11 14.67 -11.83
CA ARG A 310 4.99 13.50 -12.72
C ARG A 310 3.86 13.65 -13.72
N LEU A 311 2.72 14.15 -13.25
CA LEU A 311 1.55 14.38 -14.10
C LEU A 311 1.84 15.43 -15.19
N ARG A 312 2.52 16.52 -14.81
CA ARG A 312 2.96 17.56 -15.75
C ARG A 312 3.93 17.01 -16.78
N ALA A 313 4.87 16.15 -16.37
CA ALA A 313 5.79 15.48 -17.30
C ALA A 313 5.03 14.60 -18.31
N PHE A 314 4.01 13.85 -17.86
CA PHE A 314 3.14 13.07 -18.74
C PHE A 314 2.41 13.93 -19.79
N TYR A 315 1.81 15.05 -19.38
CA TYR A 315 1.11 15.94 -20.31
C TYR A 315 2.05 16.62 -21.31
N LEU A 316 3.28 16.96 -20.89
CA LEU A 316 4.31 17.49 -21.78
C LEU A 316 4.84 16.45 -22.77
N ASP A 317 4.96 15.18 -22.38
CA ASP A 317 5.39 14.10 -23.28
C ASP A 317 4.31 13.80 -24.33
N LYS A 318 3.04 13.72 -23.90
CA LYS A 318 1.88 13.56 -24.79
C LYS A 318 1.77 14.69 -25.83
N SER A 319 2.17 15.91 -25.52
CA SER A 319 2.10 17.04 -26.46
C SER A 319 3.23 17.04 -27.51
N ASN A 320 4.28 16.23 -27.31
CA ASN A 320 5.39 16.05 -28.26
C ASN A 320 5.10 15.02 -29.37
N LEU A 321 4.01 14.26 -29.26
CA LEU A 321 3.57 13.32 -30.30
C LEU A 321 3.15 14.06 -31.60
N PRO A 322 3.32 13.43 -32.79
CA PRO A 322 3.00 14.08 -34.06
C PRO A 322 1.53 14.53 -34.10
N PRO A 323 1.26 15.73 -34.64
CA PRO A 323 -0.04 16.39 -34.47
C PRO A 323 -1.16 15.62 -35.18
N SER A 324 -2.23 15.29 -34.46
CA SER A 324 -3.55 15.21 -35.07
C SER A 324 -3.98 16.63 -35.50
N SER A 325 -5.01 16.73 -36.34
CA SER A 325 -5.48 17.92 -37.06
C SER A 325 -5.75 19.20 -36.24
N ALA A 326 -5.61 19.20 -34.91
CA ALA A 326 -5.76 20.37 -34.04
C ALA A 326 -4.43 21.12 -33.81
N PRO A 327 -4.45 22.46 -33.71
CA PRO A 327 -3.25 23.23 -33.41
C PRO A 327 -2.67 22.85 -32.04
N LYS A 328 -1.38 22.52 -31.98
CA LYS A 328 -0.67 22.04 -30.77
C LYS A 328 -0.92 22.92 -29.53
N ALA A 329 -1.00 24.25 -29.71
CA ALA A 329 -1.26 25.19 -28.62
C ALA A 329 -2.66 25.03 -28.00
N ALA A 330 -3.68 24.72 -28.79
CA ALA A 330 -5.05 24.50 -28.29
C ALA A 330 -5.17 23.17 -27.53
N LEU A 331 -4.44 22.15 -27.95
CA LEU A 331 -4.37 20.87 -27.23
C LEU A 331 -3.68 21.03 -25.88
N ILE A 332 -2.55 21.76 -25.83
CA ILE A 332 -1.86 22.08 -24.58
C ILE A 332 -2.75 22.90 -23.66
N ASP A 333 -3.43 23.94 -24.16
CA ASP A 333 -4.36 24.74 -23.35
C ASP A 333 -5.52 23.89 -22.80
N LYS A 334 -6.14 23.02 -23.63
CA LYS A 334 -7.21 22.11 -23.19
C LYS A 334 -6.74 21.16 -22.08
N LEU A 335 -5.51 20.62 -22.19
CA LEU A 335 -4.92 19.70 -21.21
C LEU A 335 -4.47 20.39 -19.91
N MET A 336 -3.95 21.62 -20.01
CA MET A 336 -3.40 22.35 -18.87
C MET A 336 -4.46 23.16 -18.11
N ARG A 337 -5.60 23.50 -18.72
CA ARG A 337 -6.66 24.30 -18.10
C ARG A 337 -7.12 23.81 -16.72
N PRO A 338 -7.29 22.50 -16.45
CA PRO A 338 -7.61 22.02 -15.11
C PRO A 338 -6.50 22.28 -14.07
N LEU A 339 -5.26 22.43 -14.52
CA LEU A 339 -4.07 22.62 -13.70
C LEU A 339 -3.79 24.10 -13.38
N ASN A 340 -4.39 25.04 -14.11
CA ASN A 340 -4.17 26.48 -13.92
C ASN A 340 -4.52 26.97 -12.51
N ALA A 341 -5.51 26.37 -11.86
CA ALA A 341 -5.91 26.71 -10.50
C ALA A 341 -5.02 26.08 -9.42
N LEU A 342 -4.13 25.13 -9.77
CA LEU A 342 -3.36 24.37 -8.77
C LEU A 342 -2.38 25.23 -8.00
N GLU A 343 -1.73 26.20 -8.64
CA GLU A 343 -0.77 27.09 -7.96
C GLU A 343 -1.46 27.88 -6.83
N GLU A 344 -2.67 28.39 -7.07
CA GLU A 344 -3.45 29.08 -6.04
C GLU A 344 -3.96 28.11 -4.97
N LEU A 345 -4.37 26.90 -5.35
CA LEU A 345 -4.76 25.86 -4.39
C LEU A 345 -3.59 25.42 -3.49
N TYR A 346 -2.38 25.31 -4.05
CA TYR A 346 -1.16 25.05 -3.27
C TYR A 346 -0.89 26.18 -2.29
N ARG A 347 -0.97 27.43 -2.74
CA ARG A 347 -0.81 28.61 -1.88
C ARG A 347 -1.81 28.61 -0.73
N LEU A 348 -3.09 28.32 -1.01
CA LEU A 348 -4.13 28.20 0.01
C LEU A 348 -3.86 27.06 1.00
N MET A 349 -3.45 25.88 0.51
CA MET A 349 -3.07 24.76 1.37
C MET A 349 -1.90 25.10 2.27
N GLU A 350 -0.85 25.73 1.74
CA GLU A 350 0.30 26.19 2.53
C GLU A 350 -0.11 27.20 3.59
N CYS A 351 -0.99 28.15 3.25
CA CYS A 351 -1.55 29.09 4.20
C CYS A 351 -2.34 28.38 5.32
N PHE A 352 -3.19 27.41 4.98
CA PHE A 352 -3.98 26.68 5.98
C PHE A 352 -3.11 25.80 6.89
N ILE A 353 -2.05 25.19 6.37
CA ILE A 353 -1.13 24.35 7.14
C ILE A 353 -0.21 25.21 8.03
N SER A 354 0.27 26.35 7.51
CA SER A 354 1.23 27.21 8.22
C SER A 354 0.58 28.15 9.23
N SER A 355 -0.71 28.45 9.07
CA SER A 355 -1.45 29.35 9.95
C SER A 355 -1.69 28.69 11.31
N ARG A 356 -0.74 28.86 12.25
CA ARG A 356 -0.96 28.60 13.68
C ARG A 356 -2.17 29.41 14.14
N ARG A 357 -3.13 28.79 14.82
CA ARG A 357 -4.38 29.42 15.32
C ARG A 357 -4.15 30.52 16.40
N THR A 358 -2.94 31.05 16.54
CA THR A 358 -2.52 31.90 17.67
C THR A 358 -2.93 33.37 17.59
N ALA A 359 -3.75 33.78 16.62
CA ALA A 359 -4.32 35.13 16.61
C ALA A 359 -5.81 35.11 16.27
N ALA A 360 -6.64 35.44 17.25
CA ALA A 360 -8.04 35.81 17.05
C ALA A 360 -8.11 37.14 16.28
N CYS A 361 -8.04 37.06 14.96
CA CYS A 361 -8.29 38.19 14.08
C CYS A 361 -9.77 38.16 13.69
N GLN A 362 -10.57 39.04 14.33
CA GLN A 362 -12.03 39.13 14.19
C GLN A 362 -12.53 39.38 12.75
N PHE A 363 -11.63 39.70 11.81
CA PHE A 363 -11.98 40.07 10.43
C PHE A 363 -11.26 39.27 9.34
N THR A 364 -10.52 38.21 9.71
CA THR A 364 -9.94 37.27 8.75
C THR A 364 -10.30 35.84 9.13
N ALA A 365 -10.62 35.01 8.13
CA ALA A 365 -11.08 33.63 8.27
C ALA A 365 -10.07 32.65 8.94
N CYS A 366 -9.05 33.14 9.65
CA CYS A 366 -8.09 32.33 10.39
C CYS A 366 -8.68 31.61 11.61
N GLY A 367 -9.76 32.13 12.21
CA GLY A 367 -10.52 31.40 13.24
C GLY A 367 -11.32 30.20 12.72
N ALA A 368 -11.54 30.12 11.39
CA ALA A 368 -12.34 29.10 10.71
C ALA A 368 -11.50 28.19 9.78
N SER A 369 -10.16 28.24 9.87
CA SER A 369 -9.23 27.70 8.86
C SER A 369 -9.35 26.19 8.63
N GLY A 370 -9.79 25.42 9.63
CA GLY A 370 -9.90 23.96 9.52
C GLY A 370 -10.92 23.50 8.47
N VAL A 371 -12.04 24.22 8.30
CA VAL A 371 -13.08 23.86 7.31
C VAL A 371 -12.55 24.00 5.88
N GLY A 372 -11.73 25.03 5.66
CA GLY A 372 -11.15 25.34 4.35
C GLY A 372 -10.13 24.29 3.92
N LEU A 373 -9.28 23.83 4.83
CA LEU A 373 -8.20 22.89 4.51
C LEU A 373 -8.71 21.62 3.82
N LEU A 374 -9.72 20.94 4.39
CA LEU A 374 -10.25 19.71 3.79
C LEU A 374 -10.94 19.96 2.44
N SER A 375 -11.68 21.06 2.32
CA SER A 375 -12.38 21.41 1.08
C SER A 375 -11.40 21.72 -0.06
N VAL A 376 -10.32 22.46 0.26
CA VAL A 376 -9.26 22.80 -0.69
C VAL A 376 -8.40 21.57 -1.02
N ALA A 377 -8.09 20.72 -0.04
CA ALA A 377 -7.38 19.46 -0.26
C ALA A 377 -8.15 18.52 -1.19
N SER A 378 -9.46 18.37 -0.96
CA SER A 378 -10.35 17.62 -1.86
C SER A 378 -10.35 18.24 -3.26
N GLU A 379 -10.52 19.55 -3.39
CA GLU A 379 -10.49 20.20 -4.71
C GLU A 379 -9.16 19.96 -5.43
N LEU A 380 -8.04 20.16 -4.74
CA LEU A 380 -6.70 19.93 -5.26
C LEU A 380 -6.54 18.50 -5.77
N CYS A 381 -6.93 17.50 -4.97
CA CYS A 381 -6.81 16.09 -5.34
C CYS A 381 -7.77 15.68 -6.48
N SER A 382 -8.99 16.21 -6.51
CA SER A 382 -9.95 15.97 -7.60
C SER A 382 -9.42 16.49 -8.94
N ARG A 383 -8.80 17.68 -8.96
CA ARG A 383 -8.21 18.26 -10.18
C ARG A 383 -7.03 17.42 -10.71
N LEU A 384 -6.36 16.68 -9.84
CA LEU A 384 -5.28 15.75 -10.17
C LEU A 384 -5.77 14.34 -10.53
N GLY A 385 -7.08 14.09 -10.51
CA GLY A 385 -7.69 12.80 -10.84
C GLY A 385 -7.51 11.73 -9.75
N ALA A 386 -7.44 12.14 -8.48
CA ALA A 386 -7.30 11.21 -7.35
C ALA A 386 -8.57 10.37 -7.10
N CYS A 387 -8.41 9.23 -6.43
CA CYS A 387 -9.50 8.52 -5.75
C CYS A 387 -9.64 9.05 -4.32
N HIS A 388 -10.87 9.30 -3.87
CA HIS A 388 -11.13 9.93 -2.57
C HIS A 388 -11.65 8.91 -1.56
N ILE A 389 -11.09 8.94 -0.35
CA ILE A 389 -11.49 8.12 0.79
C ILE A 389 -11.65 9.03 1.99
N VAL A 390 -12.83 9.03 2.62
CA VAL A 390 -13.10 9.84 3.81
C VAL A 390 -13.24 8.92 5.02
N MET A 391 -12.50 9.21 6.09
CA MET A 391 -12.45 8.36 7.29
C MET A 391 -12.67 9.14 8.58
N CYS A 392 -13.29 8.47 9.54
CA CYS A 392 -13.41 8.87 10.94
C CYS A 392 -13.50 7.59 11.79
N ASN A 393 -13.60 7.74 13.10
CA ASN A 393 -13.68 6.62 14.05
C ASN A 393 -14.83 5.63 13.76
N SER A 394 -15.98 6.13 13.31
CA SER A 394 -17.23 5.38 13.12
C SER A 394 -17.61 5.12 11.66
N GLY A 395 -17.12 5.94 10.72
CA GLY A 395 -17.60 5.98 9.34
C GLY A 395 -19.04 6.49 9.16
N VAL A 396 -19.72 6.96 10.22
CA VAL A 396 -21.14 7.35 10.18
C VAL A 396 -21.30 8.85 10.07
N HIS A 397 -21.25 9.60 11.19
CA HIS A 397 -21.74 10.98 11.18
C HIS A 397 -20.75 11.94 10.54
N ARG A 398 -19.51 12.01 11.05
CA ARG A 398 -18.48 12.94 10.54
C ARG A 398 -18.20 12.70 9.05
N CYS A 399 -18.02 11.44 8.64
CA CYS A 399 -17.84 11.09 7.21
C CYS A 399 -19.00 11.56 6.36
N THR A 400 -20.25 11.32 6.79
CA THR A 400 -21.40 11.72 5.98
C THR A 400 -21.51 13.23 5.82
N LEU A 401 -21.20 14.02 6.88
CA LEU A 401 -21.18 15.48 6.78
C LEU A 401 -20.16 15.96 5.74
N SER A 402 -18.98 15.35 5.75
CA SER A 402 -17.90 15.64 4.83
C SER A 402 -18.23 15.25 3.39
N VAL A 403 -18.65 14.01 3.16
CA VAL A 403 -18.97 13.47 1.83
C VAL A 403 -20.10 14.26 1.18
N THR A 404 -21.17 14.58 1.91
CA THR A 404 -22.30 15.34 1.34
C THR A 404 -21.93 16.77 0.96
N LEU A 405 -21.04 17.41 1.73
CA LEU A 405 -20.54 18.75 1.39
C LEU A 405 -19.66 18.68 0.13
N GLU A 406 -18.72 17.74 0.09
CA GLU A 406 -17.84 17.51 -1.04
C GLU A 406 -18.64 17.23 -2.33
N GLN A 407 -19.65 16.37 -2.25
CA GLN A 407 -20.57 16.09 -3.36
C GLN A 407 -21.31 17.35 -3.84
N ALA A 408 -21.83 18.18 -2.93
CA ALA A 408 -22.52 19.41 -3.32
C ALA A 408 -21.58 20.44 -3.97
N ILE A 409 -20.34 20.56 -3.48
CA ILE A 409 -19.29 21.40 -4.08
C ILE A 409 -18.94 20.88 -5.48
N LEU A 410 -18.79 19.56 -5.64
CA LEU A 410 -18.54 18.93 -6.94
C LEU A 410 -19.67 19.20 -7.93
N LEU A 411 -20.93 19.10 -7.51
CA LEU A 411 -22.08 19.43 -8.34
C LEU A 411 -22.07 20.90 -8.78
N ALA A 412 -21.73 21.81 -7.88
CA ALA A 412 -21.69 23.24 -8.21
C ALA A 412 -20.55 23.60 -9.17
N ARG A 413 -19.40 22.96 -8.98
CA ARG A 413 -18.20 23.22 -9.77
C ARG A 413 -18.24 22.58 -11.15
N SER A 414 -18.71 21.34 -11.24
CA SER A 414 -18.56 20.51 -12.45
C SER A 414 -19.88 20.22 -13.16
N HIS A 415 -21.03 20.35 -12.48
CA HIS A 415 -22.34 19.95 -12.99
C HIS A 415 -23.39 21.07 -12.98
N GLY A 416 -22.97 22.32 -12.77
CA GLY A 416 -23.83 23.49 -12.95
C GLY A 416 -24.85 23.72 -11.83
N LEU A 417 -24.71 23.09 -10.65
CA LEU A 417 -25.53 23.46 -9.49
C LEU A 417 -25.22 24.93 -9.11
N PRO A 418 -26.23 25.82 -9.06
CA PRO A 418 -25.98 27.22 -8.69
C PRO A 418 -25.32 27.30 -7.29
N PRO A 419 -24.27 28.12 -7.07
CA PRO A 419 -23.56 28.16 -5.79
C PRO A 419 -24.46 28.46 -4.58
N ARG A 420 -25.51 29.26 -4.77
CA ARG A 420 -26.56 29.54 -3.76
C ARG A 420 -27.31 28.29 -3.29
N CYS A 421 -27.33 27.22 -4.08
CA CYS A 421 -28.02 25.96 -3.80
C CYS A 421 -27.12 24.90 -3.15
N ILE A 422 -25.80 25.16 -2.98
CA ILE A 422 -24.87 24.17 -2.37
C ILE A 422 -25.38 23.70 -1.01
N MET A 423 -25.83 24.63 -0.17
CA MET A 423 -26.29 24.29 1.18
C MET A 423 -27.62 23.54 1.16
N GLN A 424 -28.53 23.92 0.26
CA GLN A 424 -29.78 23.22 0.06
C GLN A 424 -29.54 21.77 -0.41
N ALA A 425 -28.68 21.57 -1.43
CA ALA A 425 -28.34 20.25 -1.93
C ALA A 425 -27.71 19.36 -0.85
N THR A 426 -26.77 19.94 -0.08
CA THR A 426 -26.12 19.25 1.04
C THR A 426 -27.15 18.79 2.09
N ASP A 427 -28.10 19.66 2.44
CA ASP A 427 -29.13 19.36 3.45
C ASP A 427 -30.10 18.27 2.95
N VAL A 428 -30.50 18.32 1.67
CA VAL A 428 -31.32 17.27 1.03
C VAL A 428 -30.59 15.92 1.06
N MET A 429 -29.31 15.87 0.66
CA MET A 429 -28.51 14.63 0.69
C MET A 429 -28.39 14.07 2.11
N ARG A 430 -28.31 14.92 3.13
CA ARG A 430 -28.24 14.49 4.53
C ARG A 430 -29.58 14.00 5.07
N LYS A 431 -30.70 14.61 4.67
CA LYS A 431 -32.05 14.27 5.18
C LYS A 431 -32.69 13.11 4.44
N GLN A 432 -32.43 12.97 3.14
CA GLN A 432 -33.13 12.03 2.26
C GLN A 432 -32.17 11.11 1.47
N GLY A 433 -30.85 11.33 1.55
CA GLY A 433 -29.86 10.54 0.82
C GLY A 433 -29.35 9.32 1.59
N ALA A 434 -28.21 8.80 1.11
CA ALA A 434 -27.57 7.58 1.62
C ALA A 434 -27.23 7.63 3.13
N ARG A 435 -27.13 8.83 3.71
CA ARG A 435 -26.98 9.03 5.17
C ARG A 435 -27.98 8.21 5.97
N VAL A 436 -29.25 8.24 5.59
CA VAL A 436 -30.34 7.64 6.37
C VAL A 436 -30.15 6.13 6.45
N GLN A 437 -29.80 5.51 5.33
CA GLN A 437 -29.51 4.07 5.28
C GLN A 437 -28.23 3.72 6.04
N ASN A 438 -27.18 4.54 5.92
CA ASN A 438 -25.93 4.31 6.66
C ASN A 438 -26.16 4.38 8.17
N SER A 439 -26.90 5.38 8.66
CA SER A 439 -27.27 5.46 10.08
C SER A 439 -28.18 4.32 10.53
N ALA A 440 -29.14 3.89 9.70
CA ALA A 440 -30.03 2.77 10.01
C ALA A 440 -29.28 1.42 10.12
N LYS A 441 -28.23 1.21 9.33
CA LYS A 441 -27.38 0.01 9.42
C LYS A 441 -26.43 0.04 10.64
N ASN A 442 -26.23 1.21 11.24
CA ASN A 442 -25.25 1.43 12.31
C ASN A 442 -25.89 1.94 13.62
N LEU A 443 -27.14 1.57 13.93
CA LEU A 443 -27.90 2.07 15.10
C LEU A 443 -27.19 1.84 16.45
N GLY A 444 -26.32 0.84 16.56
CA GLY A 444 -25.56 0.55 17.78
C GLY A 444 -24.35 1.46 18.01
N VAL A 445 -23.95 2.25 17.00
CA VAL A 445 -22.78 3.12 17.08
C VAL A 445 -23.12 4.39 17.85
N ARG A 446 -22.51 4.57 19.02
CA ARG A 446 -22.61 5.79 19.82
C ARG A 446 -21.70 6.87 19.25
N ASP A 447 -21.99 7.33 18.05
CA ASP A 447 -21.34 8.51 17.46
C ASP A 447 -22.33 9.67 17.52
N ARG A 448 -21.96 10.76 18.20
CA ARG A 448 -22.78 11.98 18.25
C ARG A 448 -22.14 12.99 17.33
N THR A 449 -22.94 13.53 16.41
CA THR A 449 -22.49 14.70 15.65
C THR A 449 -22.13 15.82 16.64
N PRO A 450 -20.89 16.33 16.63
CA PRO A 450 -20.47 17.25 17.67
C PRO A 450 -21.22 18.59 17.56
N SER A 451 -21.55 19.20 18.69
CA SER A 451 -22.29 20.47 18.73
C SER A 451 -21.46 21.66 18.22
N SER A 452 -20.13 21.57 18.32
CA SER A 452 -19.16 22.61 17.91
C SER A 452 -18.79 22.56 16.43
N VAL A 453 -19.39 21.66 15.63
CA VAL A 453 -19.09 21.55 14.20
C VAL A 453 -19.36 22.87 13.46
N PRO A 454 -18.49 23.29 12.53
CA PRO A 454 -18.71 24.52 11.75
C PRO A 454 -20.02 24.50 10.94
N ARG A 455 -20.61 25.68 10.71
CA ARG A 455 -21.94 25.82 10.06
C ARG A 455 -22.06 25.06 8.74
N LEU A 456 -21.00 25.04 7.94
CA LEU A 456 -20.96 24.34 6.64
C LEU A 456 -21.21 22.82 6.77
N TYR A 457 -20.82 22.24 7.89
CA TYR A 457 -20.99 20.83 8.21
C TYR A 457 -22.22 20.57 9.09
N LYS A 458 -22.99 21.58 9.48
CA LYS A 458 -24.23 21.40 10.26
C LYS A 458 -25.45 21.17 9.36
N LEU A 459 -26.45 20.46 9.90
CA LEU A 459 -27.78 20.38 9.29
C LEU A 459 -28.46 21.74 9.38
N CYS A 460 -29.12 22.17 8.32
CA CYS A 460 -29.90 23.40 8.36
C CYS A 460 -31.15 23.17 9.22
N GLN A 461 -31.28 23.97 10.28
CA GLN A 461 -32.53 24.08 11.00
C GLN A 461 -33.55 24.79 10.10
N PRO A 462 -34.83 24.39 10.13
CA PRO A 462 -35.87 25.14 9.45
C PRO A 462 -35.86 26.60 9.95
N PRO A 463 -36.19 27.57 9.09
CA PRO A 463 -36.31 28.95 9.53
C PRO A 463 -37.30 29.00 10.71
N PRO A 464 -37.03 29.84 11.74
CA PRO A 464 -37.99 30.05 12.80
C PRO A 464 -39.33 30.50 12.18
N PRO A 465 -40.47 30.09 12.76
CA PRO A 465 -41.76 30.57 12.31
C PRO A 465 -41.78 32.11 12.41
N ASP A 466 -42.42 32.78 11.44
CA ASP A 466 -42.53 34.25 11.40
C ASP A 466 -43.03 34.77 12.76
N GLY A 467 -42.15 35.41 13.54
CA GLY A 467 -42.52 36.06 14.80
C GLY A 467 -41.60 35.87 16.00
N ASP A 468 -40.64 34.94 15.98
CA ASP A 468 -39.63 34.82 17.05
C ASP A 468 -38.25 35.35 16.60
N PRO A 469 -37.59 36.21 17.41
CA PRO A 469 -36.34 36.90 17.06
C PRO A 469 -35.12 35.99 16.90
#